data_AF-A0A2N5AGI2-F1
#
_entry.id   AF-A0A2N5AGI2-F1
#
_cell.length_a   1.000
_cell.length_b   1.000
_cell.length_c   1.000
_cell.angle_alpha   90.00
_cell.angle_beta   90.00
_cell.angle_gamma   90.00
#
_symmetry.space_group_name_H-M   'P 1'
#
loop_
_entity.id
_entity.type
_entity.pdbx_description
1 polymer ?
#
loop_
_entity_poly.entity_id
_entity_poly.type
_entity_poly.pdbx_seq_one_letter_code
_entity_poly.pdbx_strand_id
1 'polypeptide(L)'
;MNSMQSAGSLHYSTVGVTESRRFEYWNDVVLRHCIPAASAPLAGVDFDARLTVRGVGLVDMCSLSAPLHRWDRTARYLRQGPD
;
A
#
# COMPACT_ATOMS: atom_id res chain seq x y z
N MET A 1 9.54 20.16 -25.60
CA MET A 1 8.72 18.96 -25.85
C MET A 1 9.01 17.96 -24.75
N ASN A 2 8.25 17.98 -23.66
CA ASN A 2 8.41 17.00 -22.58
C ASN A 2 7.55 15.79 -22.91
N SER A 3 8.22 14.71 -23.32
CA SER A 3 7.61 13.39 -23.42
C SER A 3 7.12 12.99 -22.02
N MET A 4 5.82 13.11 -21.77
CA MET A 4 5.16 12.39 -20.68
C MET A 4 5.34 10.92 -20.96
N GLN A 5 6.43 10.34 -20.44
CA GLN A 5 6.59 8.89 -20.36
C GLN A 5 5.34 8.36 -19.69
N SER A 6 4.66 7.41 -20.35
CA SER A 6 3.52 6.71 -19.77
C SER A 6 3.95 6.20 -18.41
N ALA A 7 3.42 6.81 -17.34
CA ALA A 7 3.73 6.40 -15.99
C ALA A 7 3.29 4.93 -15.87
N GLY A 8 4.25 4.02 -15.72
CA GLY A 8 3.97 2.60 -15.57
C GLY A 8 3.00 2.39 -14.40
N SER A 9 2.06 1.46 -14.58
CA SER A 9 1.17 1.03 -13.51
C SER A 9 1.82 -0.11 -12.76
N LEU A 10 1.98 0.02 -11.45
CA LEU A 10 2.46 -1.05 -10.57
C LEU A 10 1.26 -1.78 -9.98
N HIS A 11 1.33 -3.11 -9.93
CA HIS A 11 0.27 -3.96 -9.40
C HIS A 11 0.83 -4.88 -8.33
N TYR A 12 0.14 -4.94 -7.20
CA TYR A 12 0.49 -5.79 -6.07
C TYR A 12 -0.73 -6.61 -5.66
N SER A 13 -0.49 -7.85 -5.25
CA SER A 13 -1.53 -8.73 -4.70
C SER A 13 -0.94 -9.67 -3.67
N THR A 14 -1.72 -9.96 -2.63
CA THR A 14 -1.40 -11.03 -1.66
C THR A 14 -1.78 -12.41 -2.18
N VAL A 15 -2.48 -12.51 -3.31
CA VAL A 15 -2.79 -13.79 -3.95
C VAL A 15 -1.48 -14.45 -4.39
N GLY A 16 -1.26 -15.69 -3.93
CA GLY A 16 -0.01 -16.43 -4.15
C GLY A 16 1.09 -16.13 -3.12
N VAL A 17 0.86 -15.20 -2.19
CA VAL A 17 1.72 -15.03 -1.00
C VAL A 17 1.30 -16.05 0.06
N THR A 18 2.29 -16.66 0.72
CA THR A 18 2.07 -17.57 1.85
C THR A 18 1.14 -16.93 2.88
N GLU A 19 0.10 -17.64 3.30
CA GLU A 19 -0.99 -17.14 4.15
C GLU A 19 -0.48 -16.34 5.36
N SER A 20 0.47 -16.92 6.12
CA SER A 20 1.06 -16.29 7.31
C SER A 20 1.84 -14.99 7.05
N ARG A 21 2.18 -14.70 5.79
CA ARG A 21 2.95 -13.52 5.38
C ARG A 21 2.13 -12.49 4.62
N ARG A 22 0.87 -12.79 4.28
CA ARG A 22 0.04 -11.90 3.43
C ARG A 22 -0.10 -10.51 4.02
N PHE A 23 -0.33 -10.42 5.33
CA PHE A 23 -0.49 -9.13 6.00
C PHE A 23 0.83 -8.34 6.09
N GLU A 24 1.94 -9.01 6.43
CA GLU A 24 3.26 -8.38 6.48
C GLU A 24 3.64 -7.81 5.11
N TYR A 25 3.52 -8.63 4.06
CA TYR A 25 3.73 -8.21 2.68
C TYR A 25 2.83 -7.02 2.29
N TRP A 26 1.54 -7.09 2.64
CA TRP A 26 0.59 -6.01 2.38
C TRP A 26 1.02 -4.70 3.04
N ASN A 27 1.41 -4.77 4.31
CA ASN A 27 1.85 -3.60 5.07
C ASN A 27 3.08 -2.95 4.41
N ASP A 28 4.07 -3.73 3.99
CA ASP A 28 5.27 -3.22 3.30
C ASP A 28 4.92 -2.57 1.96
N VAL A 29 4.06 -3.20 1.17
CA VAL A 29 3.59 -2.67 -0.11
C VAL A 29 2.87 -1.34 0.07
N VAL A 30 1.97 -1.23 1.05
CA VAL A 30 1.24 0.02 1.28
C VAL A 30 2.18 1.09 1.83
N LEU A 31 3.07 0.78 2.77
CA LEU A 31 4.02 1.75 3.32
C LEU A 31 4.98 2.31 2.27
N ARG A 32 5.30 1.54 1.22
CA ARG A 32 6.14 1.98 0.11
C ARG A 32 5.46 3.04 -0.79
N HIS A 33 4.14 2.99 -0.92
CA HIS A 33 3.39 3.81 -1.89
C HIS A 33 2.41 4.80 -1.28
N CYS A 34 2.04 4.59 -0.02
CA CYS A 34 1.08 5.38 0.71
C CYS A 34 1.73 5.96 1.97
N ILE A 35 0.90 6.60 2.78
CA ILE A 35 1.33 7.33 3.96
C ILE A 35 1.81 6.35 5.06
N PRO A 36 3.00 6.59 5.67
CA PRO A 36 3.46 5.81 6.82
C PRO A 36 2.48 5.81 7.99
N ALA A 37 2.17 4.62 8.50
CA ALA A 37 1.28 4.39 9.63
C ALA A 37 1.51 3.00 10.23
N ALA A 38 1.01 2.75 11.43
CA ALA A 38 0.87 1.40 11.95
C ALA A 38 -0.36 0.74 11.32
N SER A 39 -0.28 -0.55 11.05
CA SER A 39 -1.45 -1.34 10.66
C SER A 39 -1.52 -2.69 11.39
N ALA A 40 -2.73 -3.19 11.59
CA ALA A 40 -2.98 -4.51 12.17
C ALA A 40 -4.27 -5.12 11.60
N PRO A 41 -4.31 -6.43 11.31
CA PRO A 41 -5.54 -7.08 10.84
C PRO A 41 -6.58 -7.11 11.97
N LEU A 42 -7.86 -6.92 11.64
CA LEU A 42 -8.95 -6.93 12.64
C LEU A 42 -9.76 -8.24 12.62
N ALA A 43 -9.66 -9.03 11.56
CA ALA A 43 -10.25 -10.37 11.49
C ALA A 43 -9.56 -11.23 10.41
N GLY A 44 -9.57 -12.56 10.63
CA GLY A 44 -9.26 -13.57 9.63
C GLY A 44 -7.77 -13.89 9.42
N VAL A 45 -7.51 -15.14 9.04
CA VAL A 45 -6.21 -15.61 8.51
C VAL A 45 -6.08 -15.34 7.01
N ASP A 46 -7.22 -15.13 6.33
CA ASP A 46 -7.29 -14.93 4.88
C ASP A 46 -7.23 -13.43 4.55
N PHE A 47 -6.05 -12.95 4.15
CA PHE A 47 -5.81 -11.54 3.84
C PHE A 47 -5.63 -11.33 2.33
N ASP A 48 -6.74 -11.32 1.59
CA ASP A 48 -6.75 -11.14 0.13
C ASP A 48 -6.87 -9.66 -0.24
N ALA A 49 -5.72 -9.05 -0.56
CA ALA A 49 -5.59 -7.64 -0.86
C ALA A 49 -4.92 -7.40 -2.21
N ARG A 50 -5.27 -6.25 -2.79
CA ARG A 50 -4.78 -5.78 -4.09
C ARG A 50 -4.52 -4.28 -4.02
N LEU A 51 -3.41 -3.84 -4.62
CA LEU A 51 -3.06 -2.43 -4.79
C LEU A 51 -2.64 -2.19 -6.24
N THR A 52 -3.15 -1.13 -6.85
CA THR A 52 -2.67 -0.58 -8.11
C THR A 52 -2.18 0.84 -7.88
N VAL A 53 -0.98 1.16 -8.35
CA VAL A 53 -0.37 2.49 -8.25
C VAL A 53 -0.10 3.00 -9.66
N ARG A 54 -0.61 4.19 -9.97
CA ARG A 54 -0.33 4.85 -11.26
C ARG A 54 -0.01 6.33 -11.04
N GLY A 55 1.02 6.81 -11.71
CA GLY A 55 1.33 8.24 -11.76
C GLY A 55 0.36 8.98 -12.69
N VAL A 56 -0.15 10.12 -12.24
CA VAL A 56 -1.01 11.04 -13.00
C VAL A 56 -0.44 12.44 -12.86
N GLY A 57 0.49 12.79 -13.75
CA GLY A 57 1.23 14.06 -13.66
C GLY A 57 2.08 14.11 -12.39
N LEU A 58 1.76 15.03 -11.48
CA LEU A 58 2.45 15.19 -10.19
C LEU A 58 1.79 14.41 -9.03
N VAL A 59 0.74 13.62 -9.33
CA VAL A 59 -0.05 12.92 -8.31
C VAL A 59 0.06 11.42 -8.52
N ASP A 60 0.32 10.67 -7.45
CA ASP A 60 0.17 9.22 -7.48
C ASP A 60 -1.25 8.82 -7.07
N MET A 61 -1.85 7.94 -7.87
CA MET A 61 -3.17 7.39 -7.60
C MET A 61 -3.07 5.93 -7.19
N CYS A 62 -3.34 5.67 -5.91
CA CYS A 62 -3.41 4.33 -5.33
C CYS A 62 -4.85 3.84 -5.27
N SER A 63 -5.16 2.73 -5.95
CA SER A 63 -6.45 2.02 -5.84
C SER A 63 -6.25 0.72 -5.07
N LEU A 64 -6.90 0.60 -3.91
CA LEU A 64 -6.71 -0.50 -2.97
C LEU A 64 -8.03 -1.23 -2.66
N SER A 65 -7.93 -2.54 -2.48
CA SER A 65 -8.99 -3.42 -1.97
C SER A 65 -8.37 -4.37 -0.97
N ALA A 66 -8.90 -4.47 0.24
CA ALA A 66 -8.37 -5.33 1.29
C ALA A 66 -9.46 -5.67 2.32
N PRO A 67 -9.30 -6.76 3.10
CA PRO A 67 -10.15 -7.07 4.24
C PRO A 67 -10.08 -5.98 5.33
N LEU A 68 -10.98 -6.04 6.31
CA LEU A 68 -11.02 -5.08 7.40
C LEU A 68 -9.73 -5.14 8.25
N HIS A 69 -9.07 -4.00 8.41
CA HIS A 69 -7.88 -3.84 9.22
C HIS A 69 -7.80 -2.43 9.78
N ARG A 70 -7.04 -2.26 10.86
CA ARG A 70 -6.84 -0.98 11.53
C ARG A 70 -5.65 -0.26 10.91
N TRP A 71 -5.80 1.06 10.78
CA TRP A 71 -4.73 2.00 10.49
C TRP A 71 -4.61 3.00 11.63
N ASP A 72 -3.37 3.30 12.04
CA ASP A 72 -3.10 4.29 13.08
C ASP A 72 -1.87 5.13 12.72
N ARG A 73 -2.11 6.41 12.40
CA ARG A 73 -1.06 7.38 12.09
C ARG A 73 -0.81 8.29 13.29
N THR A 74 0.04 7.80 14.19
CA THR A 74 0.45 8.56 15.39
C THR A 74 1.44 9.69 15.07
N ALA A 75 1.69 10.55 16.06
CA ALA A 75 2.68 11.63 15.94
C ALA A 75 4.11 11.14 15.63
N ARG A 76 4.44 9.89 15.95
CA ARG A 76 5.72 9.27 15.54
C ARG A 76 5.84 9.22 14.01
N TYR A 77 4.81 8.81 13.31
CA TYR A 77 4.78 8.70 11.84
C TYR A 77 4.66 10.06 11.12
N LEU A 78 4.20 11.10 11.82
CA LEU A 78 4.15 12.47 11.26
C LEU A 78 5.50 13.19 11.35
N ARG A 79 6.31 12.86 12.35
CA ARG A 79 7.64 13.46 12.57
C ARG A 79 8.75 12.75 11.82
N GLN A 80 8.49 11.55 11.31
CA GLN A 80 9.30 10.93 10.29
C GLN A 80 8.93 11.63 8.98
N GLY A 81 9.89 12.37 8.41
CA GLY A 81 9.69 13.01 7.11
C GLY A 81 9.36 11.98 6.02
N PRO A 82 8.98 12.41 4.81
CA PRO A 82 8.98 11.49 3.67
C PRO A 82 10.41 10.93 3.54
N ASP A 83 10.55 9.60 3.50
CA ASP A 83 11.81 8.93 3.16
C ASP A 83 12.27 9.31 1.74
#